data_AF-A0A9P9FRH6-F1
#
_entry.id   AF-A0A9P9FRH6-F1
#
_cell.length_a   1.000
_cell.length_b   1.000
_cell.length_c   1.000
_cell.angle_alpha   90.00
_cell.angle_beta   90.00
_cell.angle_gamma   90.00
#
_symmetry.space_group_name_H-M   'P 1'
#
loop_
_entity.id
_entity.type
_entity.pdbx_description
1 polymer ?
#
loop_
_entity_poly.entity_id
_entity_poly.type
_entity_poly.pdbx_seq_one_letter_code
_entity_poly.pdbx_strand_id
1 'polypeptide(L)'
;MPGVLESMSPAQYYEIAQRFAEAIKNGSSPWSVKLTGQNAVSASTLYSVGCLMRHIAEPRSAMAFVVAMWASASDMGYLPATISLAREISRGGAWGMNPQLKRVETRFKQLVSEGRDPNALTVEGELLYKLGKYDAAVTMLKRALLVGGEDFEWESSCRLQLGRAYVKLQRHVEAREAFEAVANMGSAEADADLGQLLRSSDQEKAEGYFYSAGIHGQPDMLRHLSEIAFEKIATATDEHAAKDHQLWAMEWARLADLTEKF
;
A
#
# COMPACT_ATOMS: atom_id res chain seq x y z
N MET A 1 -5.58 12.76 -15.14
CA MET A 1 -6.00 13.85 -14.22
C MET A 1 -7.25 14.54 -14.77
N PRO A 2 -8.42 14.20 -14.21
CA PRO A 2 -9.48 15.18 -14.01
C PRO A 2 -10.07 15.06 -12.59
N GLY A 3 -9.90 16.11 -11.79
CA GLY A 3 -10.33 16.16 -10.40
C GLY A 3 -9.42 17.07 -9.60
N VAL A 4 -9.33 18.34 -10.04
CA VAL A 4 -8.75 19.40 -9.22
C VAL A 4 -9.50 19.33 -7.88
N LEU A 5 -8.82 18.84 -6.83
CA LEU A 5 -9.18 19.18 -5.47
C LEU A 5 -9.38 20.69 -5.50
N GLU A 6 -10.62 21.18 -5.34
CA GLU A 6 -10.83 22.61 -5.06
C GLU A 6 -9.87 22.92 -3.94
N SER A 7 -8.78 23.64 -4.25
CA SER A 7 -7.59 23.61 -3.40
C SER A 7 -7.86 24.51 -2.21
N MET A 8 -8.56 23.96 -1.22
CA MET A 8 -8.76 24.59 0.07
C MET A 8 -7.39 24.90 0.66
N SER A 9 -7.28 26.03 1.34
CA SER A 9 -6.03 26.37 2.04
C SER A 9 -5.79 25.38 3.18
N PRO A 10 -4.52 25.19 3.62
CA PRO A 10 -4.21 24.37 4.78
C PRO A 10 -5.04 24.75 6.02
N ALA A 11 -5.32 26.05 6.20
CA ALA A 11 -6.16 26.55 7.30
C ALA A 11 -7.60 26.04 7.23
N GLN A 12 -8.18 25.96 6.03
CA GLN A 12 -9.54 25.45 5.84
C GLN A 12 -9.62 23.94 6.10
N TYR A 13 -8.62 23.16 5.66
CA TYR A 13 -8.54 21.73 5.99
C TYR A 13 -8.44 21.51 7.50
N TYR A 14 -7.60 22.29 8.18
CA TYR A 14 -7.44 22.24 9.62
C TYR A 14 -8.74 22.59 10.36
N GLU A 15 -9.44 23.64 9.90
CA GLU A 15 -10.71 24.05 10.48
C GLU A 15 -11.78 22.94 10.37
N ILE A 16 -11.85 22.24 9.23
CA ILE A 16 -12.76 21.10 9.08
C ILE A 16 -12.41 19.98 10.06
N ALA A 17 -11.12 19.64 10.21
CA ALA A 17 -10.68 18.64 11.17
C ALA A 17 -11.07 19.02 12.61
N GLN A 18 -10.92 20.30 12.98
CA GLN A 18 -11.33 20.80 14.29
C GLN A 18 -12.85 20.69 14.49
N ARG A 19 -13.65 21.11 13.51
CA ARG A 19 -15.13 21.00 13.58
C ARG A 19 -15.57 19.54 13.70
N PHE A 20 -14.92 18.63 12.99
CA PHE A 20 -15.19 17.20 13.08
C PHE A 20 -14.86 16.65 14.48
N ALA A 21 -13.71 17.01 15.05
CA ALA A 21 -13.34 16.62 16.41
C ALA A 21 -14.34 17.15 17.45
N GLU A 22 -14.74 18.42 17.32
CA GLU A 22 -15.69 19.06 18.22
C GLU A 22 -17.08 18.41 18.12
N ALA A 23 -17.53 18.01 16.94
CA ALA A 23 -18.77 17.28 16.77
C ALA A 23 -18.76 15.94 17.53
N ILE A 24 -17.66 15.19 17.48
CA ILE A 24 -17.50 13.94 18.24
C ILE A 24 -17.50 14.21 19.75
N LYS A 25 -16.76 15.24 20.19
CA LYS A 25 -16.71 15.65 21.59
C LYS A 25 -18.09 16.03 22.13
N ASN A 26 -18.93 16.62 21.27
CA ASN A 26 -20.31 16.99 21.58
C ASN A 26 -21.32 15.83 21.41
N GLY A 27 -20.85 14.59 21.28
CA GLY A 27 -21.68 13.38 21.32
C GLY A 27 -22.03 12.79 19.96
N SER A 28 -21.50 13.32 18.84
CA SER A 28 -21.70 12.69 17.54
C SER A 28 -20.97 11.34 17.48
N SER A 29 -21.62 10.34 16.87
CA SER A 29 -20.98 9.06 16.58
C SER A 29 -19.80 9.27 15.61
N PRO A 30 -18.58 8.81 15.93
CA PRO A 30 -17.41 8.91 15.04
C PRO A 30 -17.60 8.22 13.69
N TRP A 31 -18.56 7.29 13.58
CA TRP A 31 -18.80 6.47 12.40
C TRP A 31 -19.82 7.08 11.43
N SER A 32 -20.46 8.19 11.81
CA SER A 32 -21.54 8.80 11.04
C SER A 32 -21.70 10.29 11.36
N VAL A 33 -20.58 11.01 11.54
CA VAL A 33 -20.60 12.46 11.78
C VAL A 33 -21.15 13.14 10.54
N LYS A 34 -22.16 14.00 10.71
CA LYS A 34 -22.73 14.84 9.65
C LYS A 34 -22.64 16.29 10.08
N LEU A 35 -21.76 17.04 9.43
CA LEU A 35 -21.70 18.49 9.60
C LEU A 35 -22.78 19.08 8.69
N THR A 36 -23.78 19.75 9.27
CA THR A 36 -24.97 20.26 8.56
C THR A 36 -25.15 21.76 8.78
N GLY A 37 -26.03 22.38 7.99
CA GLY A 37 -26.35 23.81 8.12
C GLY A 37 -25.21 24.70 7.64
N GLN A 38 -24.91 25.77 8.36
CA GLN A 38 -23.83 26.72 8.03
C GLN A 38 -22.43 26.07 8.04
N ASN A 39 -22.31 24.89 8.68
CA ASN A 39 -21.06 24.12 8.77
C ASN A 39 -21.06 22.91 7.82
N ALA A 40 -21.90 22.89 6.78
CA ALA A 40 -21.98 21.75 5.89
C ALA A 40 -20.61 21.43 5.23
N VAL A 41 -20.20 20.18 5.33
CA VAL A 41 -18.98 19.66 4.68
C VAL A 41 -19.38 18.51 3.77
N SER A 42 -18.87 18.51 2.54
CA SER A 42 -19.14 17.45 1.57
C SER A 42 -18.42 16.15 1.95
N ALA A 43 -18.92 15.01 1.47
CA ALA A 43 -18.30 13.72 1.74
C ALA A 43 -16.91 13.59 1.11
N SER A 44 -16.70 14.18 -0.09
CA SER A 44 -15.39 14.22 -0.75
C SER A 44 -14.41 15.09 0.02
N THR A 45 -14.83 16.25 0.53
CA THR A 45 -13.98 17.10 1.38
C THR A 45 -13.56 16.36 2.65
N LEU A 46 -14.49 15.69 3.32
CA LEU A 46 -14.19 14.93 4.54
C LEU A 46 -13.21 13.77 4.27
N TYR A 47 -13.37 13.10 3.13
CA TYR A 47 -12.43 12.08 2.66
C TYR A 47 -11.02 12.67 2.43
N SER A 48 -10.93 13.80 1.73
CA SER A 48 -9.66 14.48 1.45
C SER A 48 -8.94 14.90 2.73
N VAL A 49 -9.66 15.45 3.72
CA VAL A 49 -9.08 15.76 5.04
C VAL A 49 -8.52 14.50 5.68
N GLY A 50 -9.26 13.38 5.65
CA GLY A 50 -8.78 12.10 6.16
C GLY A 50 -7.51 11.62 5.46
N CYS A 51 -7.42 11.77 4.13
CA CYS A 51 -6.21 11.44 3.37
C CYS A 51 -5.01 12.32 3.78
N LEU A 52 -5.20 13.62 3.94
CA LEU A 52 -4.15 14.54 4.39
C LEU A 52 -3.68 14.18 5.82
N MET A 53 -4.61 13.89 6.73
CA MET A 53 -4.29 13.51 8.09
C MET A 53 -3.51 12.20 8.17
N ARG A 54 -3.76 11.26 7.25
CA ARG A 54 -2.99 10.02 7.14
C ARG A 54 -1.51 10.28 6.86
N HIS A 55 -1.19 11.32 6.10
CA HIS A 55 0.19 11.67 5.75
C HIS A 55 0.90 12.49 6.82
N ILE A 56 0.17 13.30 7.59
CA ILE A 56 0.75 14.22 8.57
C ILE A 56 1.00 13.52 9.92
N ALA A 57 0.28 12.44 10.23
CA ALA A 57 0.21 11.98 11.59
C ALA A 57 1.11 10.79 11.92
N GLU A 58 2.15 11.08 12.70
CA GLU A 58 3.06 10.09 13.29
C GLU A 58 2.52 9.34 14.53
N PRO A 59 1.48 9.77 15.28
CA PRO A 59 0.91 8.92 16.34
C PRO A 59 -0.28 8.06 15.87
N ARG A 60 -0.38 6.83 16.41
CA ARG A 60 -1.50 5.89 16.22
C ARG A 60 -2.89 6.51 16.48
N SER A 61 -2.98 7.55 17.32
CA SER A 61 -4.23 8.26 17.62
C SER A 61 -4.86 8.92 16.40
N ALA A 62 -4.06 9.33 15.41
CA ALA A 62 -4.59 9.93 14.20
C ALA A 62 -5.22 8.91 13.24
N MET A 63 -4.79 7.65 13.26
CA MET A 63 -5.45 6.61 12.47
C MET A 63 -6.90 6.40 12.89
N ALA A 64 -7.21 6.50 14.19
CA ALA A 64 -8.60 6.47 14.65
C ALA A 64 -9.43 7.62 14.06
N PHE A 65 -8.81 8.79 13.91
CA PHE A 65 -9.46 9.97 13.34
C PHE A 65 -9.65 9.85 11.82
N VAL A 66 -8.65 9.35 11.10
CA VAL A 66 -8.75 9.03 9.66
C VAL A 66 -9.87 8.03 9.41
N VAL A 67 -9.92 6.94 10.19
CA VAL A 67 -10.97 5.92 10.11
C VAL A 67 -12.35 6.52 10.37
N ALA A 68 -12.50 7.40 11.38
CA ALA A 68 -13.75 8.07 11.68
C ALA A 68 -14.23 8.97 10.52
N MET A 69 -13.31 9.75 9.93
CA MET A 69 -13.60 10.62 8.78
C MET A 69 -14.04 9.81 7.56
N TRP A 70 -13.30 8.75 7.23
CA TRP A 70 -13.65 7.88 6.11
C TRP A 70 -14.93 7.08 6.36
N ALA A 71 -15.19 6.65 7.59
CA ALA A 71 -16.44 5.99 7.95
C ALA A 71 -17.64 6.94 7.78
N SER A 72 -17.48 8.19 8.21
CA SER A 72 -18.51 9.22 8.07
C SER A 72 -18.75 9.60 6.59
N ALA A 73 -17.69 9.81 5.80
CA ALA A 73 -17.79 10.05 4.36
C ALA A 73 -18.40 8.86 3.61
N SER A 74 -18.06 7.64 4.04
CA SER A 74 -18.73 6.42 3.58
C SER A 74 -20.21 6.43 3.97
N ASP A 75 -20.61 6.73 5.21
CA ASP A 75 -22.04 6.82 5.56
C ASP A 75 -22.81 7.80 4.66
N MET A 76 -22.17 8.90 4.26
CA MET A 76 -22.72 9.92 3.35
C MET A 76 -22.85 9.49 1.89
N GLY A 77 -22.35 8.31 1.49
CA GLY A 77 -22.48 7.82 0.10
C GLY A 77 -21.20 7.80 -0.73
N TYR A 78 -20.07 8.28 -0.19
CA TYR A 78 -18.87 8.50 -1.00
C TYR A 78 -18.05 7.22 -1.19
N LEU A 79 -18.03 6.71 -2.42
CA LEU A 79 -17.43 5.40 -2.74
C LEU A 79 -15.92 5.33 -2.47
N PRO A 80 -15.09 6.35 -2.81
CA PRO A 80 -13.66 6.30 -2.50
C PRO A 80 -13.39 6.12 -1.01
N ALA A 81 -14.19 6.74 -0.14
CA ALA A 81 -14.07 6.55 1.29
C ALA A 81 -14.41 5.11 1.73
N THR A 82 -15.45 4.50 1.13
CA THR A 82 -15.79 3.09 1.38
C THR A 82 -14.63 2.16 0.98
N ILE A 83 -14.05 2.36 -0.20
CA ILE A 83 -12.98 1.51 -0.73
C ILE A 83 -11.68 1.69 0.07
N SER A 84 -11.26 2.93 0.33
CA SER A 84 -10.06 3.23 1.10
C SER A 84 -10.15 2.72 2.54
N LEU A 85 -11.31 2.87 3.18
CA LEU A 85 -11.53 2.33 4.52
C LEU A 85 -11.56 0.80 4.52
N ALA A 86 -12.17 0.15 3.52
CA ALA A 86 -12.15 -1.30 3.40
C ALA A 86 -10.72 -1.84 3.27
N ARG A 87 -9.87 -1.18 2.48
CA ARG A 87 -8.45 -1.52 2.34
C ARG A 87 -7.70 -1.39 3.66
N GLU A 88 -7.94 -0.32 4.40
CA GLU A 88 -7.32 -0.07 5.71
C GLU A 88 -7.71 -1.15 6.73
N ILE A 89 -9.01 -1.44 6.85
CA ILE A 89 -9.52 -2.49 7.75
C ILE A 89 -8.92 -3.86 7.39
N SER A 90 -8.84 -4.18 6.10
CA SER A 90 -8.21 -5.42 5.60
C SER A 90 -6.73 -5.48 5.94
N ARG A 91 -5.97 -4.38 5.85
CA ARG A 91 -4.54 -4.30 6.21
C ARG A 91 -4.29 -4.40 7.70
N GLY A 92 -5.16 -3.78 8.50
CA GLY A 92 -5.12 -3.90 9.95
C GLY A 92 -5.62 -5.23 10.51
N GLY A 93 -6.09 -6.17 9.66
CA GLY A 93 -6.64 -7.46 10.12
C GLY A 93 -7.97 -7.35 10.87
N ALA A 94 -8.64 -6.19 10.80
CA ALA A 94 -9.88 -5.92 11.53
C ALA A 94 -11.15 -6.24 10.74
N TRP A 95 -11.01 -6.88 9.57
CA TRP A 95 -12.13 -7.22 8.68
C TRP A 95 -13.11 -8.17 9.35
N GLY A 96 -14.38 -7.78 9.45
CA GLY A 96 -15.44 -8.52 10.12
C GLY A 96 -15.38 -8.48 11.65
N MET A 97 -14.38 -7.80 12.24
CA MET A 97 -14.15 -7.79 13.69
C MET A 97 -14.85 -6.61 14.39
N ASN A 98 -15.09 -5.50 13.68
CA ASN A 98 -15.68 -4.30 14.27
C ASN A 98 -17.14 -4.13 13.84
N PRO A 99 -18.13 -4.32 14.75
CA PRO A 99 -19.55 -4.14 14.43
C PRO A 99 -19.91 -2.76 13.89
N GLN A 100 -19.20 -1.71 14.30
CA GLN A 100 -19.42 -0.33 13.85
C GLN A 100 -19.08 -0.14 12.37
N LEU A 101 -18.16 -0.96 11.84
CA LEU A 101 -17.69 -0.89 10.45
C LEU A 101 -18.44 -1.84 9.52
N LYS A 102 -19.37 -2.65 10.04
CA LYS A 102 -20.16 -3.61 9.25
C LYS A 102 -20.91 -2.96 8.08
N ARG A 103 -21.36 -1.72 8.24
CA ARG A 103 -22.03 -0.96 7.15
C ARG A 103 -21.07 -0.64 6.01
N VAL A 104 -19.83 -0.29 6.32
CA VAL A 104 -18.76 -0.05 5.33
C VAL A 104 -18.43 -1.34 4.59
N GLU A 105 -18.23 -2.44 5.33
CA GLU A 105 -17.96 -3.76 4.73
C GLU A 105 -19.10 -4.24 3.83
N THR A 106 -20.35 -4.03 4.25
CA THR A 106 -21.53 -4.39 3.44
C THR A 106 -21.55 -3.61 2.13
N ARG A 107 -21.29 -2.31 2.19
CA ARG A 107 -21.23 -1.48 0.98
C ARG A 107 -20.05 -1.85 0.10
N PHE A 108 -18.89 -2.11 0.67
CA PHE A 108 -17.73 -2.58 -0.08
C PHE A 108 -18.05 -3.88 -0.83
N LYS A 109 -18.66 -4.86 -0.16
CA LYS A 109 -19.09 -6.12 -0.80
C LYS A 109 -20.08 -5.89 -1.94
N GLN A 110 -20.96 -4.88 -1.82
CA GLN A 110 -21.84 -4.48 -2.91
C GLN A 110 -21.07 -3.90 -4.11
N LEU A 111 -20.05 -3.07 -3.87
CA LEU A 111 -19.20 -2.55 -4.95
C LEU A 111 -18.44 -3.67 -5.67
N VAL A 112 -17.92 -4.64 -4.91
CA VAL A 112 -17.24 -5.82 -5.45
C VAL A 112 -18.19 -6.69 -6.27
N SER A 113 -19.44 -6.88 -5.82
CA SER A 113 -20.43 -7.70 -6.54
C SER A 113 -20.86 -7.07 -7.86
N GLU A 114 -20.95 -5.74 -7.93
CA GLU A 114 -21.13 -5.01 -9.18
C GLU A 114 -19.92 -5.22 -10.12
N GLY A 115 -18.72 -5.25 -9.56
CA GLY A 115 -17.49 -5.65 -10.23
C GLY A 115 -17.13 -4.78 -11.45
N ARG A 116 -17.40 -3.48 -11.32
CA ARG A 116 -17.09 -2.42 -12.29
C ARG A 116 -16.01 -1.46 -11.80
N ASP A 117 -15.72 -1.43 -10.50
CA ASP A 117 -14.72 -0.56 -9.90
C ASP A 117 -13.39 -1.31 -9.73
N PRO A 118 -12.32 -0.91 -10.46
CA PRO A 118 -11.04 -1.61 -10.42
C PRO A 118 -10.34 -1.47 -9.05
N ASN A 119 -10.55 -0.37 -8.32
CA ASN A 119 -9.97 -0.17 -6.99
C ASN A 119 -10.65 -1.09 -5.96
N ALA A 120 -11.98 -1.22 -6.02
CA ALA A 120 -12.71 -2.16 -5.17
C ALA A 120 -12.29 -3.62 -5.42
N LEU A 121 -12.16 -4.00 -6.70
CA LEU A 121 -11.69 -5.34 -7.08
C LEU A 121 -10.24 -5.59 -6.63
N THR A 122 -9.38 -4.57 -6.66
CA THR A 122 -8.00 -4.66 -6.14
C THR A 122 -8.00 -4.98 -4.65
N VAL A 123 -8.84 -4.31 -3.86
CA VAL A 123 -8.94 -4.55 -2.41
C VAL A 123 -9.48 -5.93 -2.10
N GLU A 124 -10.45 -6.42 -2.86
CA GLU A 124 -10.94 -7.80 -2.71
C GLU A 124 -9.82 -8.80 -3.02
N GLY A 125 -9.03 -8.56 -4.07
CA GLY A 125 -7.83 -9.33 -4.38
C GLY A 125 -6.81 -9.36 -3.24
N GLU A 126 -6.50 -8.20 -2.65
CA GLU A 126 -5.63 -8.08 -1.47
C GLU A 126 -6.17 -8.87 -0.26
N LEU A 127 -7.49 -8.79 -0.01
CA LEU A 127 -8.15 -9.52 1.07
C LEU A 127 -8.08 -11.04 0.85
N LEU A 128 -8.41 -11.52 -0.36
CA LEU A 128 -8.34 -12.93 -0.72
C LEU A 128 -6.91 -13.47 -0.59
N TYR A 129 -5.90 -12.69 -0.98
CA TYR A 129 -4.50 -13.05 -0.82
C TYR A 129 -4.13 -13.26 0.66
N LYS A 130 -4.53 -12.34 1.54
CA LYS A 130 -4.28 -12.47 2.99
C LYS A 130 -4.97 -13.68 3.60
N LEU A 131 -6.14 -14.05 3.07
CA LEU A 131 -6.87 -15.26 3.46
C LEU A 131 -6.27 -16.55 2.87
N GLY A 132 -5.15 -16.48 2.14
CA GLY A 132 -4.51 -17.63 1.50
C GLY A 132 -5.23 -18.14 0.25
N LYS A 133 -6.26 -17.43 -0.24
CA LYS A 133 -7.04 -17.82 -1.41
C LYS A 133 -6.41 -17.27 -2.68
N TYR A 134 -5.22 -17.75 -3.02
CA TYR A 134 -4.38 -17.15 -4.05
C TYR A 134 -4.98 -17.19 -5.46
N ASP A 135 -5.60 -18.30 -5.89
CA ASP A 135 -6.28 -18.38 -7.19
C ASP A 135 -7.45 -17.39 -7.32
N ALA A 136 -8.23 -17.24 -6.23
CA ALA A 136 -9.32 -16.28 -6.19
C ALA A 136 -8.79 -14.84 -6.23
N ALA A 137 -7.67 -14.57 -5.53
CA ALA A 137 -6.99 -13.28 -5.58
C ALA A 137 -6.53 -12.95 -7.00
N VAL A 138 -5.85 -13.88 -7.69
CA VAL A 138 -5.45 -13.72 -9.10
C VAL A 138 -6.65 -13.41 -9.98
N THR A 139 -7.74 -14.16 -9.83
CA THR A 139 -8.97 -13.95 -10.62
C THR A 139 -9.49 -12.52 -10.43
N MET A 140 -9.54 -12.03 -9.20
CA MET A 140 -10.07 -10.71 -8.89
C MET A 140 -9.16 -9.58 -9.36
N LEU A 141 -7.83 -9.72 -9.19
CA LEU A 141 -6.83 -8.75 -9.62
C LEU A 141 -6.74 -8.65 -11.15
N LYS A 142 -6.82 -9.79 -11.86
CA LYS A 142 -6.92 -9.76 -13.34
C LYS A 142 -8.19 -9.06 -13.81
N ARG A 143 -9.32 -9.27 -13.11
CA ARG A 143 -10.56 -8.55 -13.41
C ARG A 143 -10.42 -7.05 -13.16
N ALA A 144 -9.73 -6.64 -12.09
CA ALA A 144 -9.44 -5.23 -11.82
C ALA A 144 -8.65 -4.59 -12.98
N LEU A 145 -7.60 -5.26 -13.46
CA LEU A 145 -6.81 -4.80 -14.62
C LEU A 145 -7.61 -4.78 -15.93
N LEU A 146 -8.60 -5.66 -16.08
CA LEU A 146 -9.46 -5.71 -17.27
C LEU A 146 -10.48 -4.57 -17.31
N VAL A 147 -11.06 -4.21 -16.17
CA VAL A 147 -12.05 -3.11 -16.08
C VAL A 147 -11.40 -1.76 -15.84
N GLY A 148 -10.14 -1.74 -15.44
CA GLY A 148 -9.34 -0.53 -15.27
C GLY A 148 -9.13 0.20 -16.59
N GLY A 149 -9.32 1.51 -16.57
CA GLY A 149 -8.97 2.42 -17.66
C GLY A 149 -7.93 3.44 -17.20
N GLU A 150 -7.85 4.58 -17.88
CA GLU A 150 -6.89 5.65 -17.57
C GLU A 150 -6.98 6.18 -16.13
N ASP A 151 -8.15 6.05 -15.49
CA ASP A 151 -8.39 6.49 -14.10
C ASP A 151 -8.14 5.39 -13.05
N PHE A 152 -7.48 4.28 -13.41
CA PHE A 152 -7.16 3.21 -12.46
C PHE A 152 -6.04 3.62 -11.49
N GLU A 153 -6.40 4.37 -10.45
CA GLU A 153 -5.49 4.89 -9.43
C GLU A 153 -4.56 3.83 -8.82
N TRP A 154 -5.07 2.61 -8.57
CA TRP A 154 -4.31 1.55 -7.88
C TRP A 154 -3.74 0.48 -8.82
N GLU A 155 -3.57 0.79 -10.11
CA GLU A 155 -3.07 -0.16 -11.10
C GLU A 155 -1.72 -0.79 -10.70
N SER A 156 -0.76 0.03 -10.24
CA SER A 156 0.55 -0.45 -9.77
C SER A 156 0.43 -1.36 -8.54
N SER A 157 -0.40 -0.99 -7.56
CA SER A 157 -0.70 -1.83 -6.40
C SER A 157 -1.35 -3.17 -6.81
N CYS A 158 -2.26 -3.13 -7.77
CA CYS A 158 -2.94 -4.31 -8.27
C CYS A 158 -1.95 -5.28 -8.94
N ARG A 159 -1.04 -4.77 -9.77
CA ARG A 159 0.00 -5.59 -10.41
C ARG A 159 1.00 -6.17 -9.41
N LEU A 160 1.44 -5.39 -8.43
CA LEU A 160 2.28 -5.90 -7.32
C LEU A 160 1.59 -7.05 -6.59
N GLN A 161 0.34 -6.85 -6.22
CA GLN A 161 -0.41 -7.88 -5.50
C GLN A 161 -0.65 -9.13 -6.36
N LEU A 162 -0.84 -8.95 -7.67
CA LEU A 162 -0.99 -10.04 -8.63
C LEU A 162 0.31 -10.85 -8.74
N GLY A 163 1.45 -10.17 -8.85
CA GLY A 163 2.76 -10.81 -8.85
C GLY A 163 3.00 -11.63 -7.59
N ARG A 164 2.71 -11.06 -6.41
CA ARG A 164 2.79 -11.77 -5.11
C ARG A 164 1.90 -13.00 -5.06
N ALA A 165 0.68 -12.91 -5.58
CA ALA A 165 -0.23 -14.05 -5.66
C ALA A 165 0.33 -15.15 -6.58
N TYR A 166 0.94 -14.78 -7.72
CA TYR A 166 1.60 -15.74 -8.59
C TYR A 166 2.82 -16.41 -7.94
N VAL A 167 3.62 -15.68 -7.17
CA VAL A 167 4.72 -16.27 -6.39
C VAL A 167 4.20 -17.36 -5.44
N LYS A 168 3.10 -17.10 -4.73
CA LYS A 168 2.49 -18.10 -3.83
C LYS A 168 1.96 -19.34 -4.57
N LEU A 169 1.60 -19.18 -5.84
CA LEU A 169 1.17 -20.26 -6.73
C LEU A 169 2.33 -20.91 -7.50
N GLN A 170 3.60 -20.55 -7.23
CA GLN A 170 4.79 -21.03 -7.95
C GLN A 170 4.78 -20.69 -9.45
N ARG A 171 4.06 -19.63 -9.83
CA ARG A 171 3.94 -19.13 -11.21
C ARG A 171 4.95 -18.02 -11.45
N HIS A 172 6.23 -18.38 -11.42
CA HIS A 172 7.33 -17.40 -11.38
C HIS A 172 7.46 -16.54 -12.63
N VAL A 173 7.09 -17.06 -13.81
CA VAL A 173 7.13 -16.29 -15.06
C VAL A 173 6.10 -15.17 -15.03
N GLU A 174 4.85 -15.47 -14.70
CA GLU A 174 3.80 -14.45 -14.62
C GLU A 174 4.02 -13.49 -13.44
N ALA A 175 4.61 -13.97 -12.34
CA ALA A 175 5.02 -13.11 -11.23
C ALA A 175 6.04 -12.06 -11.68
N ARG A 176 7.06 -12.50 -12.41
CA ARG A 176 8.12 -11.64 -12.94
C ARG A 176 7.56 -10.57 -13.87
N GLU A 177 6.74 -10.96 -14.84
CA GLU A 177 6.10 -10.00 -15.76
C GLU A 177 5.27 -8.95 -15.02
N ALA A 178 4.52 -9.36 -14.00
CA ALA A 178 3.70 -8.45 -13.19
C ALA A 178 4.55 -7.45 -12.41
N PHE A 179 5.68 -7.89 -11.84
CA PHE A 179 6.59 -7.01 -11.13
C PHE A 179 7.40 -6.10 -12.06
N GLU A 180 7.93 -6.61 -13.18
CA GLU A 180 8.68 -5.82 -14.17
C GLU A 180 7.84 -4.65 -14.71
N ALA A 181 6.56 -4.88 -14.98
CA ALA A 181 5.64 -3.82 -15.39
C ALA A 181 5.57 -2.66 -14.39
N VAL A 182 5.73 -2.92 -13.09
CA VAL A 182 5.68 -1.90 -12.03
C VAL A 182 7.06 -1.33 -11.72
N ALA A 183 8.11 -2.15 -11.75
CA ALA A 183 9.50 -1.74 -11.60
C ALA A 183 9.91 -0.71 -12.68
N ASN A 184 9.46 -0.91 -13.93
CA ASN A 184 9.69 0.04 -15.03
C ASN A 184 9.10 1.44 -14.79
N MET A 185 8.20 1.59 -13.81
CA MET A 185 7.66 2.88 -13.36
C MET A 185 8.40 3.47 -12.15
N GLY A 186 9.53 2.88 -11.74
CA GLY A 186 10.37 3.35 -10.62
C GLY A 186 9.89 2.89 -9.24
N SER A 187 9.15 1.79 -9.15
CA SER A 187 8.67 1.28 -7.86
C SER A 187 9.74 0.47 -7.12
N ALA A 188 10.28 1.03 -6.05
CA ALA A 188 11.21 0.33 -5.16
C ALA A 188 10.63 -0.99 -4.59
N GLU A 189 9.32 -1.02 -4.31
CA GLU A 189 8.63 -2.22 -3.83
C GLU A 189 8.61 -3.33 -4.89
N ALA A 190 8.45 -2.98 -6.17
CA ALA A 190 8.51 -3.94 -7.26
C ALA A 190 9.93 -4.47 -7.47
N ASP A 191 10.93 -3.60 -7.37
CA ASP A 191 12.34 -3.99 -7.44
C ASP A 191 12.69 -4.96 -6.31
N ALA A 192 12.26 -4.71 -5.07
CA ALA A 192 12.46 -5.63 -3.96
C ALA A 192 11.82 -7.02 -4.22
N ASP A 193 10.57 -7.05 -4.69
CA ASP A 193 9.87 -8.29 -5.01
C ASP A 193 10.56 -9.04 -6.18
N LEU A 194 11.10 -8.34 -7.19
CA LEU A 194 11.89 -8.93 -8.27
C LEU A 194 13.22 -9.48 -7.80
N GLY A 195 13.95 -8.73 -6.98
CA GLY A 195 15.21 -9.18 -6.39
C GLY A 195 15.01 -10.49 -5.62
N GLN A 196 13.96 -10.55 -4.79
CA GLN A 196 13.62 -11.74 -4.03
C GLN A 196 13.23 -12.92 -4.92
N LEU A 197 12.47 -12.68 -5.99
CA LEU A 197 12.07 -13.70 -6.96
C LEU A 197 13.27 -14.29 -7.71
N LEU A 198 14.22 -13.44 -8.10
CA LEU A 198 15.36 -13.82 -8.94
C LEU A 198 16.56 -14.34 -8.15
N ARG A 199 16.62 -14.14 -6.83
CA ARG A 199 17.77 -14.47 -5.98
C ARG A 199 18.37 -15.85 -6.23
N SER A 200 17.53 -16.86 -6.47
CA SER A 200 17.97 -18.25 -6.67
C SER A 200 18.25 -18.63 -8.14
N SER A 201 17.69 -17.89 -9.10
CA SER A 201 17.76 -18.22 -10.54
C SER A 201 18.70 -17.31 -11.33
N ASP A 202 18.85 -16.06 -10.91
CA ASP A 202 19.65 -15.02 -11.58
C ASP A 202 20.12 -14.01 -10.53
N GLN A 203 21.21 -14.39 -9.84
CA GLN A 203 21.74 -13.62 -8.71
C GLN A 203 22.24 -12.23 -9.14
N GLU A 204 22.82 -12.11 -10.33
CA GLU A 204 23.33 -10.83 -10.85
C GLU A 204 22.18 -9.82 -11.04
N LYS A 205 21.08 -10.25 -11.67
CA LYS A 205 19.90 -9.38 -11.78
C LYS A 205 19.28 -9.09 -10.42
N ALA A 206 19.24 -10.08 -9.52
CA ALA A 206 18.73 -9.89 -8.17
C ALA A 206 19.50 -8.79 -7.42
N GLU A 207 20.83 -8.78 -7.51
CA GLU A 207 21.67 -7.73 -6.94
C GLU A 207 21.32 -6.34 -7.51
N GLY A 208 21.14 -6.23 -8.83
CA GLY A 208 20.73 -4.97 -9.45
C GLY A 208 19.39 -4.44 -8.92
N TYR A 209 18.41 -5.32 -8.76
CA TYR A 209 17.10 -4.94 -8.20
C TYR A 209 17.16 -4.59 -6.70
N PHE A 210 17.89 -5.36 -5.90
CA PHE A 210 18.08 -5.04 -4.47
C PHE A 210 18.78 -3.70 -4.28
N TYR A 211 19.79 -3.39 -5.12
CA TYR A 211 20.44 -2.08 -5.13
C TYR A 211 19.46 -0.96 -5.45
N SER A 212 18.68 -1.10 -6.53
CA SER A 212 17.67 -0.12 -6.92
C SER A 212 16.65 0.11 -5.80
N ALA A 213 16.09 -0.96 -5.21
CA ALA A 213 15.15 -0.85 -4.11
C ALA A 213 15.76 -0.17 -2.88
N GLY A 214 17.01 -0.52 -2.54
CA GLY A 214 17.79 0.04 -1.44
C GLY A 214 17.91 1.56 -1.51
N ILE A 215 18.37 2.08 -2.64
CA ILE A 215 18.58 3.53 -2.82
C ILE A 215 17.28 4.33 -3.00
N HIS A 216 16.19 3.68 -3.39
CA HIS A 216 14.87 4.30 -3.58
C HIS A 216 13.93 4.17 -2.37
N GLY A 217 14.49 4.00 -1.16
CA GLY A 217 13.74 4.10 0.09
C GLY A 217 13.36 2.77 0.74
N GLN A 218 13.96 1.65 0.31
CA GLN A 218 13.89 0.36 1.01
C GLN A 218 15.27 -0.11 1.47
N PRO A 219 15.91 0.61 2.41
CA PRO A 219 17.28 0.33 2.88
C PRO A 219 17.47 -1.11 3.38
N ASP A 220 16.42 -1.74 3.92
CA ASP A 220 16.42 -3.14 4.32
C ASP A 220 16.83 -4.09 3.19
N MET A 221 16.64 -3.72 1.92
CA MET A 221 17.07 -4.51 0.76
C MET A 221 18.58 -4.58 0.61
N LEU A 222 19.33 -3.62 1.15
CA LEU A 222 20.79 -3.65 1.18
C LEU A 222 21.31 -4.82 2.04
N ARG A 223 20.52 -5.30 3.01
CA ARG A 223 20.86 -6.52 3.76
C ARG A 223 20.97 -7.75 2.85
N HIS A 224 20.14 -7.83 1.80
CA HIS A 224 20.25 -8.92 0.83
C HIS A 224 21.53 -8.81 -0.01
N LEU A 225 21.98 -7.60 -0.34
CA LEU A 225 23.28 -7.40 -0.99
C LEU A 225 24.43 -7.80 -0.06
N SER A 226 24.33 -7.52 1.24
CA SER A 226 25.30 -7.96 2.24
C SER A 226 25.39 -9.48 2.29
N GLU A 227 24.24 -10.17 2.39
CA GLU A 227 24.16 -11.62 2.39
C GLU A 227 24.78 -12.23 1.13
N ILE A 228 24.45 -11.68 -0.04
CA ILE A 228 25.01 -12.14 -1.32
C ILE A 228 26.52 -11.92 -1.38
N ALA A 229 27.02 -10.79 -0.89
CA ALA A 229 28.45 -10.53 -0.83
C ALA A 229 29.16 -11.53 0.11
N PHE A 230 28.57 -11.89 1.25
CA PHE A 230 29.10 -12.95 2.11
C PHE A 230 29.12 -14.33 1.42
N GLU A 231 28.06 -14.68 0.68
CA GLU A 231 28.03 -15.92 -0.11
C GLU A 231 29.17 -15.95 -1.14
N LYS A 232 29.47 -14.82 -1.81
CA LYS A 232 30.57 -14.72 -2.78
C LYS A 232 31.96 -14.91 -2.18
N ILE A 233 32.17 -14.56 -0.90
CA ILE A 233 33.44 -14.83 -0.19
C ILE A 233 33.73 -16.33 -0.18
N ALA A 234 32.71 -17.16 0.06
CA ALA A 234 32.88 -18.61 0.14
C ALA A 234 33.25 -19.24 -1.22
N THR A 235 32.92 -18.56 -2.33
CA THR A 235 33.20 -19.02 -3.69
C THR A 235 34.37 -18.28 -4.37
N ALA A 236 35.03 -17.36 -3.66
CA ALA A 236 36.10 -16.53 -4.24
C ALA A 236 37.33 -17.37 -4.60
N THR A 237 37.90 -17.08 -5.78
CA THR A 237 39.06 -17.80 -6.33
C THR A 237 40.40 -17.32 -5.77
N ASP A 238 40.44 -16.11 -5.20
CA ASP A 238 41.65 -15.49 -4.66
C ASP A 238 41.34 -14.60 -3.45
N GLU A 239 42.38 -14.33 -2.66
CA GLU A 239 42.28 -13.59 -1.40
C GLU A 239 41.88 -12.13 -1.60
N HIS A 240 42.21 -11.53 -2.74
CA HIS A 240 41.86 -10.13 -2.99
C HIS A 240 40.36 -10.00 -3.27
N ALA A 241 39.81 -10.83 -4.14
CA ALA A 241 38.37 -10.89 -4.39
C ALA A 241 37.56 -11.17 -3.11
N ALA A 242 38.05 -12.10 -2.27
CA ALA A 242 37.44 -12.39 -0.98
C ALA A 242 37.41 -11.17 -0.04
N LYS A 243 38.51 -10.42 0.05
CA LYS A 243 38.59 -9.18 0.84
C LYS A 243 37.65 -8.10 0.31
N ASP A 244 37.59 -7.93 -1.00
CA ASP A 244 36.70 -6.94 -1.62
C ASP A 244 35.23 -7.26 -1.34
N HIS A 245 34.83 -8.53 -1.47
CA HIS A 245 33.49 -8.97 -1.10
C HIS A 245 33.20 -8.77 0.39
N GLN A 246 34.17 -9.01 1.27
CA GLN A 246 34.03 -8.74 2.69
C GLN A 246 33.78 -7.26 2.99
N LEU A 247 34.52 -6.35 2.34
CA LEU A 247 34.31 -4.90 2.50
C LEU A 247 32.91 -4.47 2.04
N TRP A 248 32.46 -4.95 0.88
CA TRP A 248 31.11 -4.67 0.39
C TRP A 248 30.02 -5.26 1.29
N ALA A 249 30.22 -6.47 1.80
CA ALA A 249 29.27 -7.10 2.71
C ALA A 249 29.06 -6.26 3.97
N MET A 250 30.15 -5.75 4.56
CA MET A 250 30.10 -4.87 5.73
C MET A 250 29.45 -3.53 5.43
N GLU A 251 29.78 -2.90 4.30
CA GLU A 251 29.22 -1.60 3.93
C GLU A 251 27.72 -1.69 3.64
N TRP A 252 27.26 -2.75 2.96
CA TRP A 252 25.83 -2.96 2.74
C TRP A 252 25.07 -3.23 4.02
N ALA A 253 25.65 -3.96 4.98
CA ALA A 253 25.03 -4.16 6.29
C ALA A 253 24.89 -2.83 7.04
N ARG A 254 25.95 -2.01 7.02
CA ARG A 254 25.97 -0.69 7.65
C ARG A 254 24.92 0.26 7.05
N LEU A 255 24.79 0.27 5.73
CA LEU A 255 23.80 1.11 5.03
C LEU A 255 22.35 0.62 5.22
N ALA A 256 22.14 -0.67 5.46
CA ALA A 256 20.82 -1.21 5.79
C ALA A 256 20.37 -0.74 7.19
N ASP A 257 21.30 -0.66 8.15
CA ASP A 257 21.03 -0.21 9.51
C ASP A 257 21.02 1.33 9.62
N LEU A 258 19.92 1.96 9.24
CA LEU A 258 19.70 3.43 9.37
C LEU A 258 19.72 3.97 10.81
N THR A 259 20.02 3.15 11.81
CA THR A 259 20.16 3.58 13.21
C THR A 259 21.46 4.31 13.51
N GLU A 260 22.48 4.21 12.64
CA GLU A 260 23.67 5.05 12.73
C GLU A 260 23.38 6.43 12.12
N LYS A 261 22.78 7.31 12.95
CA LYS A 261 22.75 8.74 12.65
C LYS A 261 24.19 9.26 12.60
N PHE A 262 24.59 9.77 11.43
CA PHE A 262 25.78 10.62 11.29
C PHE A 262 25.60 11.94 12.05
#